data_AF-A0A6G5A405-F1
#
_entry.id   AF-A0A6G5A405-F1
#
_cell.length_a   1.000
_cell.length_b   1.000
_cell.length_c   1.000
_cell.angle_alpha   90.00
_cell.angle_beta   90.00
_cell.angle_gamma   90.00
#
_symmetry.space_group_name_H-M   'P 1'
#
loop_
_entity.id
_entity.type
_entity.pdbx_description
1 polymer ?
#
loop_
_entity_poly.entity_id
_entity_poly.type
_entity_poly.pdbx_seq_one_letter_code
_entity_poly.pdbx_strand_id
1 'polypeptide(L)' 'VPIVLMSFVLAVLGTKRTTVVFVESFCRVQTLSLSGRILYHLVDHFVVQWPQLTTKYPRATYHGLLV' A
#
# COMPACT_ATOMS: atom_id res chain seq x y z
N VAL A 1 -9.27 -2.50 -4.15
CA VAL A 1 -9.37 -3.74 -3.34
C VAL A 1 -9.55 -4.99 -4.18
N PRO A 2 -10.59 -5.13 -5.04
CA PRO A 2 -10.80 -6.39 -5.78
C PRO A 2 -9.67 -6.73 -6.76
N ILE A 3 -9.06 -5.72 -7.39
CA ILE A 3 -7.93 -5.92 -8.31
C ILE A 3 -6.69 -6.47 -7.59
N VAL A 4 -6.42 -5.98 -6.38
CA VAL A 4 -5.28 -6.42 -5.54
C VAL A 4 -5.47 -7.87 -5.10
N LEU A 5 -6.70 -8.24 -4.76
CA LEU A 5 -7.03 -9.62 -4.41
C LEU A 5 -6.83 -10.55 -5.61
N MET A 6 -7.27 -10.14 -6.80
CA MET A 6 -7.07 -10.92 -8.03
C MET A 6 -5.59 -11.05 -8.39
N SER A 7 -4.80 -9.98 -8.27
CA SER A 7 -3.36 -10.05 -8.51
C SER A 7 -2.63 -10.95 -7.51
N PHE A 8 -3.06 -10.96 -6.24
CA PHE A 8 -2.53 -11.88 -5.22
C PHE A 8 -2.87 -13.34 -5.55
N VAL A 9 -4.11 -13.63 -5.94
CA VAL A 9 -4.53 -14.98 -6.36
C VAL A 9 -3.73 -15.45 -7.59
N LEU A 10 -3.54 -14.58 -8.58
CA LEU A 10 -2.73 -14.89 -9.77
C LEU A 10 -1.24 -15.09 -9.44
N ALA A 11 -0.72 -14.38 -8.43
CA ALA A 11 0.64 -14.58 -7.94
C ALA A 11 0.79 -15.93 -7.22
N VAL A 12 -0.18 -16.31 -6.37
CA VAL A 12 -0.20 -17.62 -5.68
C VAL A 12 -0.34 -18.78 -6.68
N LEU A 13 -1.13 -18.60 -7.75
CA LEU A 13 -1.28 -19.57 -8.84
C LEU A 13 -0.04 -19.66 -9.77
N GLY A 14 1.04 -18.91 -9.47
CA GLY A 14 2.34 -19.04 -10.14
C GLY A 14 2.37 -18.57 -11.60
N THR A 15 1.29 -17.95 -12.08
CA THR A 15 1.13 -17.65 -13.52
C THR A 15 1.80 -16.33 -13.90
N LYS A 16 1.65 -15.29 -13.08
CA LYS A 16 2.27 -13.97 -13.31
C LYS A 16 2.59 -13.28 -11.98
N ARG A 17 3.84 -12.85 -11.81
CA ARG A 17 4.21 -11.94 -10.71
C ARG A 17 3.65 -10.55 -11.01
N THR A 18 2.70 -10.11 -10.20
CA THR A 18 2.11 -8.77 -10.30
C THR A 18 2.55 -7.99 -9.09
N THR A 19 3.34 -6.93 -9.28
CA THR A 19 3.73 -6.03 -8.20
C THR A 19 2.59 -5.06 -7.92
N VAL A 20 2.07 -5.05 -6.69
CA VAL A 20 1.02 -4.13 -6.29
C VAL A 20 1.62 -2.98 -5.49
N VAL A 21 1.51 -1.78 -6.04
CA VAL A 21 1.89 -0.53 -5.37
C VAL A 21 0.62 0.19 -4.94
N PHE A 22 0.51 0.48 -3.65
CA PHE A 22 -0.58 1.28 -3.13
C PHE A 22 -0.05 2.59 -2.56
N VAL A 23 -0.65 3.70 -3.00
CA VAL A 23 -0.33 5.05 -2.55
C VAL A 23 -1.52 5.54 -1.72
N GLU A 24 -1.28 5.87 -0.45
CA GLU A 24 -2.31 6.43 0.42
C GLU A 24 -2.68 7.86 -0.01
N SER A 25 -3.86 8.34 0.40
CA SER A 25 -4.31 9.70 0.10
C SER A 25 -3.54 10.77 0.89
N PHE A 26 -3.23 11.88 0.21
CA PHE A 26 -2.51 13.02 0.78
C PHE A 26 -3.19 13.65 2.00
N CYS A 27 -4.53 13.67 2.05
CA CYS A 27 -5.30 14.29 3.13
C CYS A 27 -5.21 13.56 4.48
N ARG A 28 -4.61 12.36 4.52
CA ARG A 28 -4.56 11.51 5.71
C ARG A 28 -3.16 11.56 6.34
N VAL A 29 -2.97 12.51 7.24
CA VAL A 29 -1.67 12.75 7.92
C VAL A 29 -1.45 11.81 9.11
N GLN A 30 -2.51 11.51 9.88
CA GLN A 30 -2.39 10.84 11.19
C GLN A 30 -2.87 9.38 11.20
N THR A 31 -3.76 9.00 10.27
CA THR A 31 -4.43 7.69 10.27
C THR A 31 -4.54 7.12 8.87
N LEU A 32 -4.28 5.82 8.73
CA LEU A 32 -4.57 5.06 7.51
C LEU A 32 -6.07 4.97 7.26
N SER A 33 -6.48 5.10 5.99
CA SER A 33 -7.83 4.74 5.55
C SER A 33 -8.10 3.26 5.81
N LEU A 34 -9.40 2.90 5.87
CA LEU A 34 -9.80 1.52 6.08
C LEU A 34 -9.29 0.61 4.95
N SER A 35 -9.33 1.11 3.71
CA SER A 35 -8.70 0.44 2.56
C SER A 35 -7.17 0.35 2.70
N GLY A 36 -6.50 1.40 3.16
CA GLY A 36 -5.07 1.41 3.44
C GLY A 36 -4.66 0.34 4.46
N ARG A 37 -5.44 0.14 5.52
CA ARG A 37 -5.19 -0.92 6.52
C ARG A 37 -5.36 -2.33 5.96
N ILE A 38 -6.37 -2.54 5.12
CA ILE A 38 -6.60 -3.83 4.45
C ILE A 38 -5.45 -4.09 3.47
N LEU A 39 -5.12 -3.09 2.65
CA LEU A 39 -4.09 -3.20 1.63
C LEU A 39 -2.68 -3.26 2.20
N TYR A 40 -2.43 -2.69 3.39
CA TYR A 40 -1.14 -2.77 4.08
C TYR A 40 -0.61 -4.21 4.13
N HIS A 41 -1.47 -5.20 4.31
CA HIS A 41 -1.07 -6.61 4.38
C HIS A 41 -1.07 -7.36 3.04
N LEU A 42 -1.67 -6.77 2.00
CA LEU A 42 -1.89 -7.42 0.70
C LEU A 42 -0.99 -6.89 -0.41
N VAL A 43 -0.39 -5.71 -0.24
CA VAL A 43 0.43 -5.06 -1.25
C VAL A 43 1.91 -5.27 -0.99
N ASP A 44 2.70 -5.32 -2.07
CA ASP A 44 4.15 -5.44 -1.99
C ASP A 44 4.79 -4.12 -1.56
N HIS A 45 4.32 -3.01 -2.15
CA HIS A 45 4.82 -1.67 -1.84
C HIS A 45 3.70 -0.78 -1.33
N PHE A 46 3.88 -0.29 -0.11
CA PHE A 46 2.95 0.62 0.53
C PHE A 46 3.60 2.00 0.64
N VAL A 47 3.07 3.00 -0.06
CA VAL A 47 3.63 4.35 -0.14
C VAL A 47 2.74 5.33 0.63
N VAL A 48 3.38 6.15 1.47
CA VAL A 48 2.74 7.23 2.24
C VAL A 48 3.40 8.56 1.94
N GLN A 49 2.65 9.67 2.00
CA GLN A 49 3.21 11.02 1.85
C GLN A 49 3.58 11.70 3.17
N TRP A 50 3.49 11.01 4.31
CA TRP A 50 3.73 11.62 5.62
C TRP A 50 4.70 10.78 6.46
N PRO A 51 5.81 11.34 6.96
CA PRO A 51 6.80 10.60 7.74
C PRO A 51 6.26 10.12 9.10
N GLN A 52 5.23 10.76 9.64
CA GLN A 52 4.59 10.32 10.88
C GLN A 52 3.96 8.94 10.73
N LEU A 53 3.45 8.62 9.53
CA LEU A 53 2.87 7.32 9.22
C LEU A 53 3.96 6.25 9.05
N THR A 54 5.15 6.59 8.54
CA THR A 54 6.26 5.63 8.46
C THR A 54 6.77 5.20 9.82
N THR A 55 6.75 6.09 10.81
CA THR A 55 7.11 5.72 12.20
C THR A 55 6.13 4.71 12.79
N LYS A 56 4.83 4.83 12.45
CA LYS A 56 3.78 3.94 12.95
C LYS A 56 3.67 2.63 12.14
N TYR A 57 4.03 2.67 10.86
CA TYR A 57 3.92 1.55 9.93
C TYR A 57 5.27 1.34 9.24
N PRO A 58 6.16 0.48 9.76
CA PRO A 58 7.52 0.34 9.25
C PRO A 58 7.61 -0.23 7.84
N ARG A 59 6.55 -0.87 7.32
CA ARG A 59 6.47 -1.32 5.92
C ARG A 59 6.04 -0.20 4.95
N ALA A 60 5.62 0.95 5.48
CA ALA A 60 5.27 2.10 4.66
C ALA A 60 6.55 2.82 4.23
N THR A 61 6.68 3.07 2.93
CA THR A 61 7.78 3.83 2.35
C THR A 61 7.32 5.25 2.10
N TYR A 62 8.07 6.22 2.63
CA TYR A 62 7.84 7.64 2.36
C TYR A 62 8.69 8.10 1.18
N HIS A 63 8.04 8.57 0.12
CA HIS A 63 8.71 9.06 -1.10
C HIS A 63 8.69 10.59 -1.26
N GLY A 64 8.21 11.33 -0.26
CA GLY A 64 8.08 12.79 -0.36
C GLY A 64 6.74 13.24 -0.97
N LEU A 65 6.63 14.55 -1.20
CA LEU A 65 5.56 15.15 -2.01
C LEU A 65 5.77 14.72 -3.46
N LEU A 66 4.95 13.78 -3.93
CA LEU A 66 4.80 13.50 -5.37
C LEU A 66 3.98 14.66 -5.97
N VAL A 67 4.68 15.68 -6.47
CA VAL A 67 4.11 16.79 -7.27
C VAL A 67 4.13 16.42 -8.75
#